data_AF-A0A3M1DTX4-F1
#
_entry.id   AF-A0A3M1DTX4-F1
#
_cell.length_a   1.000
_cell.length_b   1.000
_cell.length_c   1.000
_cell.angle_alpha   90.00
_cell.angle_beta   90.00
_cell.angle_gamma   90.00
#
_symmetry.space_group_name_H-M   'P 1'
#
loop_
_entity.id
_entity.type
_entity.pdbx_description
1 polymer ?
#
loop_
_entity_poly.entity_id
_entity_poly.type
_entity_poly.pdbx_seq_one_letter_code
_entity_poly.pdbx_strand_id
1 'polypeptide(L)'
;MSDAIRLENPGELVLMKAVGTIPGVAIVDAAPANGKGVGLIESRGDGKTLRWRAPGSSFPGAEVRCESDGDYILEDGADRGKFVRVRVRTGFLFPGPTSGSVFIDDRYENGLSDGDFTAAEAAAGASKTNTVTVRNISPLRIYDLRVWIDPAISFVAISADGVSWVSPTTEATALLLGDVAPGLATSLHIKRTISPGQMSSPKVLNRIHFSWWSLN
;
A
#
# COMPACT_ATOMS: atom_id res chain seq x y z
N MET A 1 7.54 -12.68 -0.31
CA MET A 1 6.57 -13.02 0.77
C MET A 1 5.60 -11.87 0.85
N SER A 2 4.39 -12.05 0.33
CA SER A 2 3.36 -11.02 0.14
C SER A 2 2.54 -10.81 1.42
N ASP A 3 2.31 -9.55 1.80
CA ASP A 3 1.33 -9.06 2.79
C ASP A 3 1.01 -10.00 3.96
N ALA A 4 1.92 -10.09 4.92
CA ALA A 4 1.66 -10.75 6.19
C ALA A 4 1.01 -9.80 7.21
N ILE A 5 1.13 -8.48 7.00
CA ILE A 5 0.67 -7.44 7.91
C ILE A 5 -0.47 -6.64 7.27
N ARG A 6 -1.52 -6.36 8.05
CA ARG A 6 -2.66 -5.51 7.68
C ARG A 6 -2.83 -4.39 8.70
N LEU A 7 -3.08 -3.17 8.22
CA LEU A 7 -3.34 -2.00 9.05
C LEU A 7 -4.86 -1.73 9.14
N GLU A 8 -5.38 -1.43 10.33
CA GLU A 8 -6.81 -1.15 10.57
C GLU A 8 -6.98 0.16 11.37
N ASN A 9 -7.94 1.00 10.98
CA ASN A 9 -8.37 2.23 11.69
C ASN A 9 -9.78 2.65 11.24
N PRO A 10 -10.76 2.84 12.15
CA PRO A 10 -11.90 1.94 12.47
C PRO A 10 -12.53 1.08 11.34
N GLY A 11 -11.90 0.93 10.18
CA GLY A 11 -12.14 -0.07 9.13
C GLY A 11 -10.83 -0.55 8.51
N GLU A 12 -10.91 -1.40 7.48
CA GLU A 12 -9.72 -1.89 6.75
C GLU A 12 -9.07 -0.75 5.93
N LEU A 13 -7.78 -0.52 6.15
CA LEU A 13 -7.00 0.41 5.33
C LEU A 13 -6.55 -0.34 4.05
N VAL A 14 -7.30 -0.17 2.97
CA VAL A 14 -6.93 -0.69 1.65
C VAL A 14 -5.94 0.30 1.02
N LEU A 15 -4.68 -0.11 0.87
CA LEU A 15 -3.55 0.78 0.56
C LEU A 15 -3.62 1.46 -0.82
N MET A 16 -4.38 0.91 -1.77
CA MET A 16 -4.51 1.42 -3.14
C MET A 16 -5.88 1.10 -3.72
N LYS A 17 -6.45 1.99 -4.54
CA LYS A 17 -7.58 1.68 -5.42
C LYS A 17 -7.14 1.77 -6.86
N ALA A 18 -7.37 0.68 -7.57
CA ALA A 18 -7.30 0.65 -9.01
C ALA A 18 -8.72 0.76 -9.60
N VAL A 19 -8.92 1.70 -10.52
CA VAL A 19 -10.16 1.85 -11.31
C VAL A 19 -9.83 1.94 -12.77
N GLY A 20 -10.66 1.33 -13.61
CA GLY A 20 -10.38 1.21 -15.03
C GLY A 20 -9.69 -0.12 -15.31
N THR A 21 -10.00 -0.68 -16.48
CA THR A 21 -9.61 -2.02 -16.91
C THR A 21 -10.01 -2.20 -18.37
N ILE A 22 -9.82 -3.41 -18.91
CA ILE A 22 -10.35 -3.86 -20.21
C ILE A 22 -11.50 -4.86 -20.00
N PRO A 23 -12.34 -5.13 -21.03
CA PRO A 23 -13.39 -6.14 -20.94
C PRO A 23 -12.86 -7.50 -20.46
N GLY A 24 -13.61 -8.15 -19.56
CA GLY A 24 -13.24 -9.46 -19.01
C GLY A 24 -12.20 -9.43 -17.89
N VAL A 25 -11.72 -8.26 -17.47
CA VAL A 25 -10.73 -8.13 -16.39
C VAL A 25 -11.28 -7.23 -15.29
N ALA A 26 -11.22 -7.68 -14.04
CA ALA A 26 -11.48 -6.86 -12.86
C ALA A 26 -10.20 -6.77 -12.02
N ILE A 27 -9.84 -5.57 -11.57
CA ILE A 27 -8.69 -5.41 -10.67
C ILE A 27 -9.17 -5.70 -9.25
N VAL A 28 -8.53 -6.66 -8.61
CA VAL A 28 -8.85 -7.11 -7.26
C VAL A 28 -7.98 -6.36 -6.25
N ASP A 29 -6.71 -6.14 -6.60
CA ASP A 29 -5.72 -5.53 -5.73
C ASP A 29 -4.57 -4.89 -6.54
N ALA A 30 -3.86 -3.95 -5.93
CA ALA A 30 -2.70 -3.29 -6.53
C ALA A 30 -1.61 -3.07 -5.48
N ALA A 31 -0.38 -3.46 -5.81
CA ALA A 31 0.76 -3.26 -4.93
C ALA A 31 0.96 -1.76 -4.62
N PRO A 32 1.22 -1.37 -3.35
CA PRO A 32 1.55 0.00 -2.99
C PRO A 32 2.77 0.56 -3.77
N ALA A 33 3.72 -0.31 -4.11
CA ALA A 33 4.91 0.06 -4.87
C ALA A 33 4.62 0.62 -6.28
N ASN A 34 3.42 0.37 -6.84
CA ASN A 34 3.01 0.97 -8.12
C ASN A 34 3.06 2.51 -8.07
N GLY A 35 2.81 3.10 -6.88
CA GLY A 35 2.64 4.54 -6.73
C GLY A 35 1.36 5.06 -7.40
N LYS A 36 1.02 6.31 -7.11
CA LYS A 36 -0.13 7.00 -7.72
C LYS A 36 0.09 7.22 -9.22
N GLY A 37 -0.97 7.11 -10.00
CA GLY A 37 -1.03 7.63 -11.37
C GLY A 37 -1.85 6.75 -12.29
N VAL A 38 -1.51 6.76 -13.57
CA VAL A 38 -2.18 5.94 -14.58
C VAL A 38 -1.23 4.84 -15.02
N GLY A 39 -1.56 3.61 -14.66
CA GLY A 39 -0.95 2.41 -15.23
C GLY A 39 -1.79 1.89 -16.40
N LEU A 40 -1.31 0.83 -17.05
CA LEU A 40 -1.95 0.25 -18.22
C LEU A 40 -2.00 -1.27 -18.12
N ILE A 41 -3.21 -1.83 -18.28
CA ILE A 41 -3.40 -3.25 -18.60
C ILE A 41 -3.50 -3.36 -20.11
N GLU A 42 -2.66 -4.20 -20.71
CA GLU A 42 -2.60 -4.43 -22.15
C GLU A 42 -2.90 -5.90 -22.47
N SER A 43 -3.68 -6.13 -23.51
CA SER A 43 -3.94 -7.44 -24.12
C SER A 43 -3.38 -7.46 -25.53
N ARG A 44 -2.76 -8.58 -25.92
CA ARG A 44 -2.23 -8.78 -27.28
C ARG A 44 -3.32 -9.09 -28.30
N GLY A 45 -4.55 -9.33 -27.85
CA GLY A 45 -5.68 -9.67 -28.71
C GLY A 45 -5.78 -11.13 -29.11
N ASP A 46 -5.10 -12.03 -28.41
CA ASP A 46 -5.31 -13.48 -28.54
C ASP A 46 -6.43 -14.00 -27.62
N GLY A 47 -7.10 -13.09 -26.91
CA GLY A 47 -8.15 -13.39 -25.93
C GLY A 47 -7.63 -14.08 -24.66
N LYS A 48 -6.32 -14.14 -24.44
CA LYS A 48 -5.70 -14.93 -23.35
C LYS A 48 -4.50 -14.28 -22.68
N THR A 49 -3.83 -13.33 -23.30
CA THR A 49 -2.61 -12.73 -22.75
C THR A 49 -2.85 -11.34 -22.21
N LEU A 50 -2.37 -11.09 -21.00
CA LEU A 50 -2.40 -9.80 -20.34
C LEU A 50 -1.00 -9.42 -19.87
N ARG A 51 -0.73 -8.11 -19.80
CA ARG A 51 0.46 -7.57 -19.15
C ARG A 51 0.14 -6.24 -18.48
N TRP A 52 0.97 -5.88 -17.51
CA TRP A 52 0.82 -4.68 -16.69
C TRP A 52 1.99 -3.72 -16.91
N ARG A 53 1.69 -2.43 -16.91
CA ARG A 53 2.67 -1.35 -16.81
C ARG A 53 2.25 -0.41 -15.69
N ALA A 54 3.08 -0.29 -14.67
CA ALA A 54 2.80 0.57 -13.53
C ALA A 54 2.85 2.07 -13.92
N PRO A 55 2.21 2.96 -13.14
CA PRO A 55 2.33 4.40 -13.34
C PRO A 55 3.79 4.87 -13.47
N GLY A 56 4.07 5.61 -14.54
CA GLY A 56 5.41 6.14 -14.83
C GLY A 56 6.45 5.11 -15.29
N SER A 57 6.10 3.82 -15.38
CA SER A 57 6.99 2.81 -15.95
C SER A 57 7.05 2.92 -17.47
N SER A 58 8.23 2.67 -18.04
CA SER A 58 8.46 2.68 -19.49
C SER A 58 8.23 1.31 -20.13
N PHE A 59 8.33 0.23 -19.35
CA PHE A 59 8.31 -1.14 -19.87
C PHE A 59 7.14 -1.92 -19.27
N PRO A 60 6.22 -2.46 -20.10
CA PRO A 60 5.25 -3.40 -19.59
C PRO A 60 5.98 -4.68 -19.13
N GLY A 61 5.42 -5.37 -18.15
CA GLY A 61 5.93 -6.65 -17.70
C GLY A 61 5.74 -7.77 -18.71
N ALA A 62 6.17 -8.96 -18.29
CA ALA A 62 6.03 -10.16 -19.08
C ALA A 62 4.55 -10.48 -19.36
N GLU A 63 4.29 -11.08 -20.50
CA GLU A 63 2.95 -11.54 -20.86
C GLU A 63 2.55 -12.71 -19.95
N VAL A 64 1.39 -12.56 -19.32
CA VAL A 64 0.77 -13.59 -18.48
C VAL A 64 -0.39 -14.20 -19.26
N ARG A 65 -0.34 -15.53 -19.40
CA ARG A 65 -1.36 -16.29 -20.12
C ARG A 65 -2.47 -16.71 -19.16
N CYS A 66 -3.66 -16.17 -19.37
CA CYS A 66 -4.89 -16.46 -18.66
C CYS A 66 -5.69 -17.54 -19.40
N GLU A 67 -5.38 -18.82 -19.14
CA GLU A 67 -6.01 -19.94 -19.86
C GLU A 67 -7.43 -20.25 -19.39
N SER A 68 -7.77 -19.86 -18.16
CA SER A 68 -9.08 -20.06 -17.56
C SER A 68 -9.53 -18.84 -16.76
N ASP A 69 -10.81 -18.81 -16.40
CA ASP A 69 -11.30 -17.84 -15.42
C ASP A 69 -10.56 -18.03 -14.09
N GLY A 70 -10.18 -16.93 -13.43
CA GLY A 70 -9.39 -17.00 -12.20
C GLY A 70 -8.64 -15.73 -11.85
N ASP A 71 -7.80 -15.82 -10.81
CA ASP A 71 -6.95 -14.73 -10.35
C ASP A 71 -5.54 -14.86 -10.89
N TYR A 72 -4.99 -13.73 -11.38
CA TYR A 72 -3.66 -13.64 -11.98
C TYR A 72 -2.92 -12.45 -11.40
N ILE A 73 -1.60 -12.53 -11.35
CA ILE A 73 -0.72 -11.42 -10.98
C ILE A 73 -0.04 -10.93 -12.25
N LEU A 74 -0.15 -9.63 -12.51
CA LEU A 74 0.53 -8.96 -13.60
C LEU A 74 1.58 -8.02 -13.00
N GLU A 75 2.85 -8.29 -13.27
CA GLU A 75 3.99 -7.51 -12.76
C GLU A 75 4.40 -6.44 -13.79
N ASP A 76 5.03 -5.37 -13.32
CA ASP A 76 5.68 -4.36 -14.16
C ASP A 76 7.02 -4.87 -14.71
N GLY A 77 7.46 -4.33 -15.86
CA GLY A 77 8.68 -4.78 -16.54
C GLY A 77 9.97 -4.23 -15.94
N ALA A 78 9.94 -3.09 -15.27
CA ALA A 78 11.12 -2.48 -14.65
C ALA A 78 11.29 -2.91 -13.20
N ASP A 79 10.20 -3.18 -12.49
CA ASP A 79 10.21 -3.54 -11.07
C ASP A 79 9.09 -4.53 -10.73
N ARG A 80 9.46 -5.78 -10.43
CA ARG A 80 8.51 -6.85 -10.11
C ARG A 80 7.75 -6.62 -8.80
N GLY A 81 8.22 -5.70 -7.93
CA GLY A 81 7.48 -5.25 -6.76
C GLY A 81 6.24 -4.43 -7.11
N LYS A 82 6.15 -3.90 -8.32
CA LYS A 82 4.99 -3.17 -8.84
C LYS A 82 4.09 -4.13 -9.62
N PHE A 83 2.96 -4.52 -9.03
CA PHE A 83 2.05 -5.47 -9.66
C PHE A 83 0.59 -5.12 -9.41
N VAL A 84 -0.29 -5.69 -10.22
CA VAL A 84 -1.74 -5.74 -9.96
C VAL A 84 -2.19 -7.19 -9.90
N ARG A 85 -3.12 -7.49 -8.99
CA ARG A 85 -3.87 -8.75 -9.00
C ARG A 85 -5.19 -8.52 -9.73
N VAL A 86 -5.44 -9.35 -10.73
CA VAL A 86 -6.64 -9.26 -11.56
C VAL A 86 -7.44 -10.54 -11.48
N ARG A 87 -8.76 -10.42 -11.52
CA ARG A 87 -9.68 -11.51 -11.77
C ARG A 87 -10.10 -11.46 -13.22
N VAL A 88 -9.85 -12.53 -13.94
CA VAL A 88 -10.09 -12.64 -15.38
C VAL A 88 -11.29 -13.55 -15.63
N ARG A 89 -12.15 -13.14 -16.56
CA ARG A 89 -13.16 -13.95 -17.23
C ARG A 89 -12.81 -14.06 -18.70
N THR A 90 -12.19 -15.16 -19.05
CA THR A 90 -11.58 -15.42 -20.37
C THR A 90 -12.60 -15.37 -21.50
N GLY A 91 -13.84 -15.81 -21.26
CA GLY A 91 -14.93 -15.70 -22.24
C GLY A 91 -15.35 -14.26 -22.60
N PHE A 92 -14.88 -13.25 -21.84
CA PHE A 92 -15.15 -11.83 -22.08
C PHE A 92 -13.91 -11.03 -22.45
N LEU A 93 -12.74 -11.68 -22.54
CA LEU A 93 -11.54 -11.03 -23.05
C LEU A 93 -11.70 -10.78 -24.55
N PHE A 94 -11.56 -9.52 -24.96
CA PHE A 94 -11.68 -9.15 -26.36
C PHE A 94 -10.54 -9.79 -27.18
N PRO A 95 -10.84 -10.52 -28.27
CA PRO A 95 -9.84 -11.17 -29.12
C PRO A 95 -9.21 -10.19 -30.13
N GLY A 96 -8.94 -8.95 -29.70
CA GLY A 96 -8.23 -7.94 -30.47
C GLY A 96 -7.32 -7.13 -29.52
N PRO A 97 -6.19 -6.57 -30.03
CA PRO A 97 -5.28 -5.81 -29.19
C PRO A 97 -6.03 -4.66 -28.51
N THR A 98 -5.90 -4.57 -27.19
CA THR A 98 -6.58 -3.54 -26.41
C THR A 98 -5.76 -3.14 -25.20
N SER A 99 -5.87 -1.88 -24.82
CA SER A 99 -5.23 -1.33 -23.63
C SER A 99 -6.25 -0.55 -22.82
N GLY A 100 -6.27 -0.76 -21.52
CA GLY A 100 -7.13 -0.06 -20.57
C GLY A 100 -6.29 0.74 -19.59
N SER A 101 -6.61 2.03 -19.46
CA SER A 101 -6.06 2.86 -18.39
C SER A 101 -6.55 2.37 -17.05
N VAL A 102 -5.62 2.16 -16.13
CA VAL A 102 -5.87 1.85 -14.74
C VAL A 102 -5.42 3.04 -13.92
N PHE A 103 -6.40 3.77 -13.40
CA PHE A 103 -6.18 4.84 -12.45
C PHE A 103 -5.90 4.21 -11.10
N ILE A 104 -4.63 4.25 -10.72
CA ILE A 104 -4.18 3.92 -9.38
C ILE A 104 -4.25 5.22 -8.60
N ASP A 105 -5.30 5.32 -7.82
CA ASP A 105 -5.44 6.38 -6.84
C ASP A 105 -5.25 5.80 -5.45
N ASP A 106 -4.71 6.64 -4.59
CA ASP A 106 -4.69 6.37 -3.17
C ASP A 106 -6.12 6.58 -2.67
N ARG A 107 -6.95 5.52 -2.66
CA ARG A 107 -8.33 5.67 -2.20
C ARG A 107 -8.33 5.54 -0.70
N TYR A 108 -8.86 6.60 -0.12
CA TYR A 108 -8.67 7.03 1.25
C TYR A 108 -7.28 7.58 1.39
N GLU A 109 -7.25 8.91 1.52
CA GLU A 109 -6.12 9.60 2.13
C GLU A 109 -5.52 8.67 3.18
N ASN A 110 -4.27 8.28 3.01
CA ASN A 110 -3.41 7.71 4.06
C ASN A 110 -3.23 8.69 5.26
N GLY A 111 -4.22 9.57 5.46
CA GLY A 111 -4.64 10.23 6.68
C GLY A 111 -5.19 9.22 7.64
N LEU A 112 -4.56 9.23 8.80
CA LEU A 112 -5.19 8.73 9.99
C LEU A 112 -6.48 9.56 10.18
N SER A 113 -7.66 8.95 9.98
CA SER A 113 -8.97 9.58 10.28
C SER A 113 -8.97 10.00 11.76
N ASP A 114 -9.25 11.25 12.17
CA ASP A 114 -10.53 11.95 12.04
C ASP A 114 -10.42 13.48 11.78
N GLY A 115 -9.36 13.94 11.13
CA GLY A 115 -9.29 15.33 10.65
C GLY A 115 -7.86 15.85 10.56
N ASP A 116 -7.53 16.50 9.45
CA ASP A 116 -6.25 17.19 9.31
C ASP A 116 -6.16 18.39 10.26
N PHE A 117 -5.01 19.06 10.35
CA PHE A 117 -4.89 20.26 11.17
C PHE A 117 -5.80 21.36 10.63
N THR A 118 -6.64 21.94 11.49
CA THR A 118 -7.34 23.18 11.17
C THR A 118 -6.33 24.31 10.98
N ALA A 119 -6.72 25.38 10.29
CA ALA A 119 -5.84 26.55 10.12
C ALA A 119 -5.34 27.12 11.45
N ALA A 120 -6.17 27.08 12.51
CA ALA A 120 -5.79 27.51 13.84
C ALA A 120 -4.75 26.58 14.49
N GLU A 121 -4.93 25.26 14.36
CA GLU A 121 -3.97 24.26 14.84
C GLU A 121 -2.63 24.33 14.10
N ALA A 122 -2.68 24.55 12.77
CA ALA A 122 -1.50 24.74 11.94
C ALA A 122 -0.76 26.04 12.31
N ALA A 123 -1.47 27.13 12.60
CA ALA A 123 -0.87 28.37 13.08
C ALA A 123 -0.21 28.21 14.47
N ALA A 124 -0.78 27.37 15.33
CA ALA A 124 -0.29 27.14 16.69
C ALA A 124 0.84 26.10 16.80
N GLY A 125 1.14 25.35 15.74
CA GLY A 125 2.14 24.27 15.79
C GLY A 125 1.68 23.04 16.56
N ALA A 126 0.47 22.55 16.27
CA ALA A 126 -0.16 21.47 17.02
C ALA A 126 0.43 20.07 16.71
N SER A 127 0.07 19.10 17.56
CA SER A 127 0.33 17.68 17.31
C SER A 127 -0.96 16.86 17.40
N LYS A 128 -1.11 15.87 16.52
CA LYS A 128 -2.21 14.90 16.54
C LYS A 128 -1.65 13.48 16.60
N THR A 129 -2.25 12.64 17.45
CA THR A 129 -1.91 11.23 17.59
C THR A 129 -3.05 10.39 17.05
N ASN A 130 -2.71 9.33 16.33
CA ASN A 130 -3.66 8.32 15.92
C ASN A 130 -3.09 6.94 16.22
N THR A 131 -3.99 5.97 16.36
CA THR A 131 -3.64 4.58 16.65
C THR A 131 -4.09 3.73 15.49
N VAL A 132 -3.20 2.92 14.95
CA VAL A 132 -3.52 1.89 13.97
C VAL A 132 -3.30 0.51 14.58
N THR A 133 -4.18 -0.41 14.24
CA THR A 133 -4.02 -1.83 14.60
C THR A 133 -3.21 -2.52 13.51
N VAL A 134 -2.14 -3.18 13.89
CA VAL A 134 -1.22 -3.91 13.00
C VAL A 134 -1.46 -5.40 13.19
N ARG A 135 -2.21 -6.02 12.27
CA ARG A 135 -2.65 -7.42 12.35
C ARG A 135 -1.79 -8.34 11.49
N ASN A 136 -1.40 -9.49 12.03
CA ASN A 136 -0.85 -10.59 11.26
C ASN A 136 -1.98 -11.37 10.58
N ILE A 137 -2.09 -11.25 9.27
CA ILE A 137 -3.08 -11.98 8.45
C ILE A 137 -2.51 -13.25 7.81
N SER A 138 -1.23 -13.52 8.03
CA SER A 138 -0.60 -14.76 7.55
C SER A 138 -0.90 -15.94 8.48
N PRO A 139 -0.82 -17.19 7.97
CA PRO A 139 -0.94 -18.38 8.81
C PRO A 139 0.32 -18.64 9.67
N LEU A 140 1.40 -17.88 9.47
CA LEU A 140 2.68 -18.06 10.15
C LEU A 140 2.88 -17.02 11.26
N ARG A 141 3.67 -17.37 12.27
CA ARG A 141 4.12 -16.38 13.24
C ARG A 141 5.10 -15.41 12.58
N ILE A 142 4.88 -14.13 12.81
CA ILE A 142 5.78 -13.06 12.42
C ILE A 142 6.69 -12.76 13.60
N TYR A 143 7.98 -12.72 13.34
CA TYR A 143 9.02 -12.39 14.31
C TYR A 143 9.67 -11.06 13.97
N ASP A 144 10.10 -10.34 15.00
CA ASP A 144 10.78 -9.05 14.90
C ASP A 144 10.08 -8.06 13.96
N LEU A 145 8.78 -7.78 14.20
CA LEU A 145 8.08 -6.77 13.43
C LEU A 145 8.70 -5.39 13.71
N ARG A 146 9.38 -4.84 12.72
CA ARG A 146 10.07 -3.55 12.77
C ARG A 146 9.32 -2.51 11.96
N VAL A 147 9.32 -1.28 12.46
CA VAL A 147 8.67 -0.13 11.84
C VAL A 147 9.61 1.06 11.79
N TRP A 148 9.73 1.70 10.63
CA TRP A 148 10.48 2.95 10.49
C TRP A 148 9.78 3.91 9.54
N ILE A 149 10.25 5.15 9.54
CA ILE A 149 9.66 6.28 8.84
C ILE A 149 10.53 6.58 7.61
N ASP A 150 9.91 6.96 6.50
CA ASP A 150 10.60 7.47 5.32
C ASP A 150 11.49 8.68 5.73
N PRO A 151 12.79 8.69 5.41
CA PRO A 151 13.69 9.79 5.76
C PRO A 151 13.28 11.14 5.18
N ALA A 152 12.41 11.17 4.16
CA ALA A 152 11.88 12.39 3.57
C ALA A 152 10.87 13.14 4.48
N ILE A 153 10.46 12.57 5.62
CA ILE A 153 9.54 13.22 6.55
C ILE A 153 10.14 13.36 7.97
N SER A 154 10.11 14.58 8.50
CA SER A 154 10.67 14.93 9.81
C SER A 154 9.62 15.26 10.88
N PHE A 155 8.35 15.32 10.49
CA PHE A 155 7.23 15.78 11.33
C PHE A 155 6.42 14.63 11.94
N VAL A 156 6.96 13.41 11.91
CA VAL A 156 6.27 12.19 12.36
C VAL A 156 7.12 11.49 13.40
N ALA A 157 6.45 11.01 14.44
CA ALA A 157 7.00 10.09 15.41
C ALA A 157 6.05 8.89 15.56
N ILE A 158 6.63 7.73 15.84
CA ILE A 158 5.91 6.48 16.07
C ILE A 158 6.16 5.99 17.50
N SER A 159 5.24 5.16 18.00
CA SER A 159 5.28 4.63 19.36
C SER A 159 4.53 3.31 19.46
N ALA A 160 5.04 2.38 20.27
CA ALA A 160 4.39 1.10 20.57
C ALA A 160 3.42 1.20 21.76
N ASP A 161 3.59 2.19 22.63
CA ASP A 161 2.87 2.35 23.90
C ASP A 161 2.02 3.64 23.95
N GLY A 162 2.15 4.52 22.97
CA GLY A 162 1.53 5.84 22.93
C GLY A 162 2.21 6.89 23.83
N VAL A 163 3.28 6.52 24.52
CA VAL A 163 3.97 7.34 25.54
C VAL A 163 5.39 7.66 25.10
N SER A 164 6.15 6.66 24.66
CA SER A 164 7.53 6.75 24.22
C SER A 164 7.59 6.93 22.71
N TRP A 165 8.04 8.10 22.26
CA TRP A 165 8.00 8.50 20.84
C TRP A 165 9.38 8.49 20.21
N VAL A 166 9.50 7.87 19.05
CA VAL A 166 10.74 7.79 18.27
C VAL A 166 10.48 8.14 16.80
N SER A 167 11.50 8.63 16.10
CA SER A 167 11.43 8.94 14.66
C SER A 167 12.54 8.21 13.89
N PRO A 168 12.56 6.86 13.91
CA PRO A 168 13.59 6.10 13.23
C PRO A 168 13.40 6.20 11.71
N THR A 169 14.47 6.46 10.97
CA THR A 169 14.44 6.64 9.51
C THR A 169 15.09 5.49 8.74
N THR A 170 15.56 4.46 9.45
CA THR A 170 16.22 3.29 8.86
C THR A 170 15.76 2.03 9.56
N GLU A 171 15.85 0.89 8.88
CA GLU A 171 15.54 -0.41 9.47
C GLU A 171 16.43 -0.73 10.69
N ALA A 172 17.71 -0.34 10.65
CA ALA A 172 18.67 -0.59 11.72
C ALA A 172 18.29 0.12 13.04
N THR A 173 17.58 1.24 12.95
CA THR A 173 17.09 2.01 14.12
C THR A 173 15.60 1.85 14.35
N ALA A 174 14.94 0.95 13.60
CA ALA A 174 13.49 0.80 13.60
C ALA A 174 12.91 0.54 14.99
N LEU A 175 11.68 1.02 15.19
CA LEU A 175 10.87 0.66 16.34
C LEU A 175 10.52 -0.83 16.26
N LEU A 176 10.87 -1.57 17.29
CA LEU A 176 10.50 -2.98 17.42
C LEU A 176 9.10 -3.09 18.05
N LEU A 177 8.13 -3.61 17.29
CA LEU A 177 6.80 -3.96 17.80
C LEU A 177 6.75 -5.39 18.36
N GLY A 178 7.80 -6.19 18.13
CA GLY A 178 7.92 -7.56 18.61
C GLY A 178 7.25 -8.60 17.72
N ASP A 179 6.96 -9.75 18.29
CA ASP A 179 6.40 -10.89 17.55
C ASP A 179 4.87 -10.82 17.51
N VAL A 180 4.28 -11.21 16.38
CA VAL A 180 2.83 -11.24 16.18
C VAL A 180 2.40 -12.62 15.71
N ALA A 181 1.65 -13.34 16.56
CA ALA A 181 1.13 -14.67 16.20
C ALA A 181 0.05 -14.56 15.10
N PRO A 182 -0.23 -15.66 14.36
CA PRO A 182 -1.28 -15.68 13.34
C PRO A 182 -2.62 -15.15 13.86
N GLY A 183 -3.24 -14.23 13.13
CA GLY A 183 -4.54 -13.63 13.46
C GLY A 183 -4.51 -12.59 14.59
N LEU A 184 -3.42 -12.48 15.35
CA LEU A 184 -3.26 -11.47 16.40
C LEU A 184 -2.84 -10.12 15.83
N ALA A 185 -2.96 -9.09 16.66
CA ALA A 185 -2.58 -7.74 16.30
C ALA A 185 -1.84 -7.05 17.44
N THR A 186 -1.05 -6.05 17.07
CA THR A 186 -0.41 -5.10 17.98
C THR A 186 -0.83 -3.68 17.62
N SER A 187 -0.59 -2.71 18.50
CA SER A 187 -0.91 -1.30 18.24
C SER A 187 0.33 -0.54 17.81
N LEU A 188 0.15 0.33 16.82
CA LEU A 188 1.13 1.33 16.42
C LEU A 188 0.50 2.71 16.55
N HIS A 189 1.11 3.55 17.37
CA HIS A 189 0.69 4.94 17.53
C HIS A 189 1.55 5.84 16.65
N ILE A 190 0.91 6.76 15.94
CA ILE A 190 1.54 7.66 14.99
C ILE A 190 1.17 9.08 15.39
N LYS A 191 2.18 9.87 15.72
CA LYS A 191 2.06 11.29 16.05
C LYS A 191 2.59 12.12 14.89
N ARG A 192 1.77 13.08 14.47
CA ARG A 192 2.13 14.11 13.51
C ARG A 192 2.26 15.43 14.25
N THR A 193 3.30 16.19 13.97
CA THR A 193 3.53 17.53 14.54
C THR A 193 3.70 18.53 13.41
N ILE A 194 2.80 19.50 13.29
CA ILE A 194 2.97 20.55 12.29
C ILE A 194 3.75 21.72 12.88
N SER A 195 4.66 22.30 12.12
CA SER A 195 5.31 23.55 12.54
C SER A 195 4.36 24.74 12.31
N PRO A 196 4.40 25.79 13.15
CA PRO A 196 3.57 26.97 12.99
C PRO A 196 3.59 27.52 11.56
N GLY A 197 2.41 27.67 10.95
CA GLY A 197 2.23 28.27 9.63
C GLY A 197 2.54 27.36 8.43
N GLN A 198 2.81 26.07 8.64
CA GLN A 198 2.96 25.10 7.55
C GLN A 198 1.59 24.60 7.05
N MET A 199 1.53 24.19 5.79
CA MET A 199 0.37 23.46 5.26
C MET A 199 0.43 22.00 5.73
N SER A 200 -0.69 21.49 6.25
CA SER A 200 -0.81 20.10 6.63
C SER A 200 -1.04 19.21 5.42
N SER A 201 -0.52 17.98 5.48
CA SER A 201 -0.88 16.92 4.54
C SER A 201 -1.22 15.66 5.31
N PRO A 202 -2.40 15.05 5.10
CA PRO A 202 -2.82 13.87 5.84
C PRO A 202 -2.02 12.62 5.49
N LYS A 203 -1.31 12.59 4.34
CA LYS A 203 -0.74 11.38 3.73
C LYS A 203 0.52 10.82 4.41
N VAL A 204 0.41 10.36 5.65
CA VAL A 204 1.54 9.92 6.47
C VAL A 204 1.75 8.40 6.45
N LEU A 205 0.70 7.60 6.29
CA LEU A 205 0.86 6.13 6.32
C LEU A 205 1.71 5.57 5.18
N ASN A 206 1.69 6.20 3.99
CA ASN A 206 2.58 5.86 2.87
C ASN A 206 4.07 6.10 3.15
N ARG A 207 4.40 6.69 4.29
CA ARG A 207 5.76 7.01 4.73
C ARG A 207 6.19 6.14 5.91
N ILE A 208 5.45 5.08 6.21
CA ILE A 208 5.77 4.11 7.25
C ILE A 208 6.13 2.79 6.56
N HIS A 209 7.29 2.26 6.92
CA HIS A 209 7.84 1.03 6.39
C HIS A 209 7.81 -0.05 7.46
N PHE A 210 7.66 -1.30 7.02
CA PHE A 210 7.60 -2.47 7.87
C PHE A 210 8.59 -3.52 7.37
N SER A 211 9.26 -4.22 8.29
CA SER A 211 10.02 -5.44 7.98
C SER A 211 9.79 -6.49 9.07
N TRP A 212 9.94 -7.76 8.70
CA TRP A 212 9.76 -8.89 9.59
C TRP A 212 10.30 -10.17 8.95
N TRP A 213 10.31 -11.26 9.71
CA TRP A 213 10.59 -12.60 9.20
C TRP A 213 9.62 -13.65 9.75
N SER A 214 9.55 -14.81 9.10
CA SER A 214 8.72 -15.95 9.52
C SER A 214 9.46 -17.26 9.24
N LEU A 215 9.23 -18.28 10.09
CA LEU A 215 9.67 -19.65 9.83
C LEU A 215 8.61 -20.36 8.98
N ASN A 216 9.03 -21.00 7.89
CA ASN A 216 8.19 -21.89 7.10
C ASN A 216 7.99 -23.24 7.80
#